data_AF-A0A938FBS2-F1
#
_entry.id   AF-A0A938FBS2-F1
#
_cell.length_a   1.000
_cell.length_b   1.000
_cell.length_c   1.000
_cell.angle_alpha   90.00
_cell.angle_beta   90.00
_cell.angle_gamma   90.00
#
_symmetry.space_group_name_H-M   'P 1'
#
loop_
_entity.id
_entity.type
_entity.pdbx_description
1 polymer ?
#
loop_
_entity_poly.entity_id
_entity_poly.type
_entity_poly.pdbx_seq_one_letter_code
_entity_poly.pdbx_strand_id
1 'polypeptide(L)'
;MKVIRSPFKEFPPAVAALTAVAFFVAVGFGLIIPAIPIFASSFGVSATAIGVVIGAFAVARLVSGLFAGKLVERYGERLVLGTGLLMVAFFTFLTALAQNYEQLLIF
;
A
#
# COMPACT_ATOMS: atom_id res chain seq x y z
N MET A 1 -18.83 -35.76 -7.32
CA MET A 1 -17.64 -35.08 -6.78
C MET A 1 -17.15 -34.06 -7.81
N LYS A 2 -17.48 -32.77 -7.68
CA LYS A 2 -16.95 -31.73 -8.58
C LYS A 2 -15.47 -31.57 -8.25
N VAL A 3 -14.60 -32.02 -9.16
CA VAL A 3 -13.17 -31.78 -9.06
C VAL A 3 -12.98 -30.27 -9.04
N ILE A 4 -12.60 -29.72 -7.89
CA ILE A 4 -12.19 -28.32 -7.76
C ILE A 4 -10.89 -28.21 -8.56
N ARG A 5 -11.00 -27.95 -9.86
CA ARG A 5 -9.84 -27.66 -10.69
C ARG A 5 -9.29 -26.33 -10.20
N SER A 6 -8.01 -26.30 -9.84
CA SER A 6 -7.32 -25.06 -9.46
C SER A 6 -7.58 -24.01 -10.55
N PRO A 7 -8.14 -22.83 -10.21
CA PRO A 7 -8.51 -21.81 -11.18
C PRO A 7 -7.29 -21.23 -11.94
N PHE A 8 -6.07 -21.54 -11.50
CA PHE A 8 -4.82 -21.05 -12.10
C PHE A 8 -4.12 -22.06 -13.02
N LYS A 9 -4.74 -23.22 -13.29
CA LYS A 9 -4.09 -24.29 -14.08
C LYS A 9 -3.89 -23.94 -15.56
N GLU A 10 -4.65 -22.95 -16.05
CA GLU A 10 -4.61 -22.47 -17.45
C GLU A 10 -3.69 -21.26 -17.63
N PHE A 11 -3.14 -20.70 -16.55
CA PHE A 11 -2.35 -19.46 -16.58
C PHE A 11 -0.88 -19.69 -16.21
N PRO A 12 0.04 -18.80 -16.65
CA PRO A 12 1.42 -18.81 -16.20
C PRO A 12 1.51 -18.70 -14.66
N PRO A 13 2.52 -19.32 -14.01
CA PRO A 13 2.67 -19.27 -12.54
C PRO A 13 2.84 -17.84 -12.00
N ALA A 14 3.28 -16.90 -12.83
CA ALA A 14 3.32 -15.48 -12.50
C ALA A 14 1.94 -14.90 -12.15
N VAL A 15 0.86 -15.36 -12.79
CA VAL A 15 -0.49 -14.86 -12.54
C VAL A 15 -0.96 -15.23 -11.13
N ALA A 16 -0.67 -16.46 -10.68
CA ALA A 16 -0.98 -16.90 -9.32
C ALA A 16 -0.21 -16.07 -8.28
N ALA A 17 1.07 -15.79 -8.54
CA ALA A 17 1.89 -14.96 -7.67
C ALA A 17 1.39 -13.50 -7.61
N LEU A 18 1.10 -12.89 -8.76
CA LEU A 18 0.56 -11.53 -8.84
C LEU A 18 -0.82 -11.41 -8.17
N THR A 19 -1.66 -12.43 -8.34
CA THR A 19 -2.97 -12.49 -7.67
C THR A 19 -2.82 -12.54 -6.15
N ALA A 20 -1.90 -13.35 -5.64
CA ALA A 20 -1.61 -13.41 -4.21
C ALA A 20 -1.08 -12.06 -3.70
N VAL A 21 -0.13 -11.43 -4.41
CA VAL A 21 0.38 -10.10 -4.08
C VAL A 21 -0.75 -9.06 -4.05
N ALA A 22 -1.58 -9.02 -5.08
CA ALA A 22 -2.71 -8.10 -5.16
C ALA A 22 -3.71 -8.31 -4.02
N PHE A 23 -3.96 -9.57 -3.63
CA PHE A 23 -4.81 -9.90 -2.49
C PHE A 23 -4.26 -9.32 -1.18
N PHE A 24 -2.97 -9.56 -0.86
CA PHE A 24 -2.36 -9.02 0.36
C PHE A 24 -2.31 -7.50 0.36
N VAL A 25 -2.02 -6.88 -0.78
CA VAL A 25 -2.03 -5.42 -0.94
C VAL A 25 -3.44 -4.87 -0.71
N ALA A 26 -4.48 -5.49 -1.26
CA ALA A 26 -5.87 -5.08 -1.06
C ALA A 26 -6.30 -5.19 0.40
N VAL A 27 -5.93 -6.28 1.09
CA VAL A 27 -6.18 -6.45 2.53
C VAL A 27 -5.46 -5.38 3.34
N GLY A 28 -4.18 -5.13 3.04
CA GLY A 28 -3.38 -4.09 3.71
C GLY A 28 -4.02 -2.71 3.56
N PHE A 29 -4.40 -2.31 2.34
CA PHE A 29 -5.09 -1.03 2.14
C PHE A 29 -6.45 -0.98 2.84
N GLY A 30 -7.21 -2.07 2.85
CA GLY A 30 -8.49 -2.16 3.57
C GLY A 30 -8.34 -1.91 5.07
N LEU A 31 -7.21 -2.32 5.67
CA LEU A 31 -6.88 -2.06 7.07
C LEU A 31 -6.33 -0.64 7.30
N ILE A 32 -5.48 -0.15 6.40
CA ILE A 32 -4.81 1.15 6.53
C ILE A 32 -5.79 2.32 6.46
N ILE A 33 -6.79 2.26 5.56
CA ILE A 33 -7.77 3.33 5.33
C ILE A 33 -8.45 3.80 6.63
N PRO A 34 -9.01 2.92 7.48
CA PRO A 34 -9.55 3.33 8.79
C PRO A 34 -8.47 3.48 9.87
N ALA A 35 -7.36 2.74 9.79
CA ALA A 35 -6.32 2.78 10.83
C ALA A 35 -5.61 4.13 10.91
N ILE A 36 -5.26 4.76 9.79
CA ILE A 36 -4.56 6.06 9.79
C ILE A 36 -5.37 7.16 10.49
N PRO A 37 -6.66 7.39 10.16
CA PRO A 37 -7.47 8.39 10.86
C PRO A 37 -7.62 8.12 12.35
N ILE A 38 -7.79 6.84 12.74
CA ILE A 38 -7.89 6.45 14.14
C ILE A 38 -6.58 6.73 14.87
N PHE A 39 -5.45 6.40 14.26
CA PHE A 39 -4.12 6.65 14.83
C PHE A 39 -3.78 8.14 14.89
N ALA A 40 -4.17 8.92 13.87
CA ALA A 40 -4.05 10.38 13.95
C ALA A 40 -4.91 10.94 15.10
N SER A 41 -6.14 10.44 15.27
CA SER A 41 -7.04 10.88 16.33
C SER A 41 -6.54 10.54 17.74
N SER A 42 -5.75 9.47 17.91
CA SER A 42 -5.20 9.10 19.22
C SER A 42 -4.13 10.09 19.70
N PHE A 43 -3.53 10.88 18.81
CA PHE A 43 -2.65 11.99 19.18
C PHE A 43 -3.40 13.25 19.66
N GLY A 44 -4.74 13.20 19.73
CA GLY A 44 -5.56 14.33 20.20
C GLY A 44 -5.61 15.51 19.22
N VAL A 45 -5.29 15.29 17.94
CA VAL A 45 -5.24 16.33 16.92
C VAL A 45 -6.64 16.68 16.37
N SER A 46 -6.76 17.88 15.81
CA SER A 46 -8.03 18.36 15.23
C SER A 46 -8.45 17.57 13.98
N ALA A 47 -9.74 17.58 13.66
CA ALA A 47 -10.26 16.94 12.44
C ALA A 47 -9.59 17.46 11.16
N THR A 48 -9.19 18.74 11.13
CA THR A 48 -8.44 19.34 10.02
C THR A 48 -7.08 18.66 9.84
N ALA A 49 -6.36 18.39 10.93
CA ALA A 49 -5.05 17.72 10.90
C ALA A 49 -5.17 16.27 10.41
N ILE A 50 -6.22 15.55 10.80
CA ILE A 50 -6.53 14.21 10.25
C ILE A 50 -6.77 14.30 8.73
N GLY A 51 -7.56 15.29 8.29
CA GLY A 51 -7.81 15.54 6.88
C GLY A 51 -6.54 15.82 6.06
N VAL A 52 -5.59 16.55 6.64
CA VAL A 52 -4.28 16.81 6.01
C VAL A 52 -3.49 15.51 5.80
N VAL A 53 -3.45 14.60 6.78
CA VAL A 53 -2.77 13.31 6.64
C VAL A 53 -3.40 12.46 5.53
N ILE A 54 -4.74 12.36 5.50
CA ILE A 54 -5.45 11.63 4.44
C ILE A 54 -5.18 12.27 3.07
N GLY A 55 -5.20 13.60 2.99
CA GLY A 55 -4.92 14.35 1.77
C GLY A 55 -3.49 14.14 1.27
N ALA A 56 -2.51 14.23 2.16
CA ALA A 56 -1.10 13.98 1.85
C ALA A 56 -0.89 12.55 1.31
N PHE A 57 -1.51 11.55 1.96
CA PHE A 57 -1.49 10.17 1.48
C PHE A 57 -2.10 10.03 0.07
N ALA A 58 -3.23 10.66 -0.19
CA ALA A 58 -3.87 10.63 -1.51
C ALA A 58 -3.00 11.27 -2.59
N VAL A 59 -2.37 12.41 -2.30
CA VAL A 59 -1.44 13.10 -3.22
C VAL A 59 -0.21 12.25 -3.48
N ALA A 60 0.44 11.70 -2.44
CA ALA A 60 1.59 10.83 -2.58
C ALA A 60 1.28 9.59 -3.43
N ARG A 61 0.09 8.99 -3.23
CA ARG A 61 -0.39 7.86 -4.03
C ARG A 61 -0.61 8.24 -5.49
N LEU A 62 -1.22 9.39 -5.75
CA LEU A 62 -1.45 9.89 -7.11
C LEU A 62 -0.12 10.09 -7.85
N VAL A 63 0.81 10.79 -7.22
CA VAL A 63 2.16 11.05 -7.74
C VAL A 63 2.86 9.73 -8.02
N SER A 64 2.87 8.80 -7.06
CA SER A 64 3.48 7.48 -7.22
C SER A 64 2.87 6.70 -8.38
N GLY A 65 1.55 6.72 -8.54
CA GLY A 65 0.84 6.06 -9.64
C GLY A 65 1.21 6.63 -11.01
N LEU A 66 1.36 7.96 -11.12
CA LEU A 66 1.78 8.61 -12.37
C LEU A 66 3.22 8.24 -12.76
N PHE A 67 4.13 8.11 -11.79
CA PHE A 67 5.51 7.74 -12.04
C PHE A 67 5.71 6.23 -12.24
N ALA A 68 4.88 5.40 -11.60
CA ALA A 68 5.00 3.94 -11.64
C ALA A 68 4.99 3.39 -13.07
N GLY A 69 4.11 3.89 -13.95
CA GLY A 69 4.05 3.41 -15.34
C GLY A 69 5.37 3.61 -16.11
N LYS A 70 5.97 4.80 -15.99
CA LYS A 70 7.28 5.10 -16.61
C LYS A 70 8.41 4.30 -15.98
N LEU A 71 8.37 4.07 -14.67
CA LEU A 71 9.36 3.24 -13.98
C LEU A 71 9.29 1.79 -14.43
N VAL A 72 8.08 1.23 -14.57
CA VAL A 72 7.86 -0.15 -15.05
C VAL A 72 8.40 -0.32 -16.46
N GLU A 73 8.18 0.66 -17.34
CA GLU A 73 8.69 0.61 -18.72
C GLU A 73 10.23 0.63 -18.77
N ARG A 74 10.90 1.40 -17.90
CA ARG A 74 12.36 1.51 -17.87
C ARG A 74 13.07 0.38 -17.12
N TYR A 75 12.55 -0.06 -15.98
CA TYR A 75 13.24 -0.98 -15.06
C TYR A 75 12.60 -2.37 -14.98
N GLY A 76 11.46 -2.57 -15.64
CA GLY A 76 10.72 -3.82 -15.63
C GLY A 76 9.77 -3.97 -14.45
N GLU A 77 8.66 -4.67 -14.70
CA GLU A 77 7.56 -4.86 -13.75
C GLU A 77 8.00 -5.47 -12.41
N ARG A 78 8.84 -6.51 -12.47
CA ARG A 78 9.21 -7.30 -11.28
C ARG A 78 10.04 -6.52 -10.28
N LEU A 79 10.97 -5.68 -10.76
CA LEU A 79 11.80 -4.84 -9.90
C LEU A 79 10.97 -3.71 -9.30
N VAL A 80 10.16 -3.03 -10.11
CA VAL A 80 9.35 -1.89 -9.65
C VAL A 80 8.29 -2.32 -8.64
N LEU A 81 7.62 -3.46 -8.86
CA LEU A 81 6.71 -4.03 -7.87
C LEU A 81 7.43 -4.41 -6.58
N GLY A 82 8.59 -5.06 -6.68
CA GLY A 82 9.38 -5.47 -5.52
C GLY A 82 9.85 -4.28 -4.68
N THR A 83 10.45 -3.28 -5.31
CA THR A 83 10.92 -2.07 -4.62
C THR A 83 9.77 -1.26 -4.03
N GLY A 84 8.63 -1.17 -4.74
CA GLY A 84 7.44 -0.50 -4.25
C GLY A 84 6.86 -1.19 -3.01
N LEU A 85 6.75 -2.53 -3.03
CA LEU A 85 6.29 -3.29 -1.86
C LEU A 85 7.24 -3.16 -0.67
N LEU A 86 8.55 -3.22 -0.90
CA LEU A 86 9.56 -3.04 0.16
C LEU A 86 9.46 -1.64 0.77
N MET A 87 9.30 -0.62 -0.06
CA MET A 87 9.14 0.75 0.40
C MET A 87 7.87 0.89 1.25
N VAL A 88 6.73 0.38 0.78
CA VAL A 88 5.47 0.38 1.56
C VAL A 88 5.64 -0.35 2.90
N ALA A 89 6.26 -1.53 2.90
CA ALA A 89 6.49 -2.28 4.13
C ALA A 89 7.38 -1.52 5.12
N PHE A 90 8.45 -0.88 4.63
CA PHE A 90 9.37 -0.11 5.45
C PHE A 90 8.70 1.12 6.07
N PHE A 91 8.00 1.93 5.27
CA PHE A 91 7.30 3.11 5.77
C PHE A 91 6.15 2.72 6.71
N THR A 92 5.35 1.71 6.39
CA THR A 92 4.29 1.22 7.30
C THR A 92 4.86 0.79 8.66
N PHE A 93 6.04 0.17 8.66
CA PHE A 93 6.73 -0.19 9.90
C PHE A 93 7.22 1.04 10.69
N LEU A 94 7.73 2.07 10.00
CA LEU A 94 8.07 3.34 10.63
C LEU A 94 6.84 4.06 11.19
N THR A 95 5.72 4.05 10.47
CA THR A 95 4.45 4.61 10.94
C THR A 95 3.98 3.92 12.23
N ALA A 96 4.18 2.60 12.36
CA ALA A 96 3.87 1.87 13.59
C ALA A 96 4.75 2.28 14.79
N LEU A 97 5.95 2.83 14.53
CA LEU A 97 6.87 3.36 15.53
C LEU A 97 6.68 4.87 15.78
N ALA A 98 5.77 5.53 15.07
CA ALA A 98 5.57 6.96 15.19
C ALA A 98 5.04 7.31 16.60
N GLN A 99 5.75 8.22 17.27
CA GLN A 99 5.40 8.68 18.62
C GLN A 99 4.67 10.03 18.60
N ASN A 100 4.70 10.75 17.48
CA ASN A 100 4.18 12.09 17.33
C ASN A 100 3.47 12.29 15.98
N TYR A 101 2.58 13.28 15.91
CA TYR A 101 1.84 13.62 14.68
C TYR A 101 2.73 13.96 13.48
N GLU A 102 3.81 14.72 13.68
CA GLU A 102 4.74 15.08 12.59
C GLU A 102 5.44 13.84 12.00
N GLN A 103 5.76 12.85 12.84
CA GLN A 103 6.34 11.59 12.38
C GLN A 103 5.32 10.79 11.59
N LEU A 104 4.06 10.74 12.03
CA LEU A 104 2.95 10.12 11.29
C LEU A 104 2.70 10.80 9.94
N LEU A 105 2.95 12.10 9.82
CA LEU A 105 2.77 12.84 8.57
C LEU A 105 3.91 12.56 7.58
N ILE A 106 5.14 12.37 8.08
CA ILE A 106 6.34 12.15 7.27
C ILE A 106 6.53 10.68 6.86
N PHE A 107 6.12 9.72 7.70
CA PHE A 107 6.31 8.27 7.50
C PHE A 107 5.14 7.61 6.80
#